data_AF-A0AAN1PLE7-F1
#
_entry.id   AF-A0AAN1PLE7-F1
#
_cell.length_a   1.000
_cell.length_b   1.000
_cell.length_c   1.000
_cell.angle_alpha   90.00
_cell.angle_beta   90.00
_cell.angle_gamma   90.00
#
_symmetry.space_group_name_H-M   'P 1'
#
loop_
_entity.id
_entity.type
_entity.pdbx_description
1 polymer ?
#
loop_
_entity_poly.entity_id
_entity_poly.type
_entity_poly.pdbx_seq_one_letter_code
_entity_poly.pdbx_strand_id
1 'polypeptide(L)'
;MNRINDALSLKILPLSTGKEMGNFHLDDEIYPLYMPEGGITELVHCMDKVHELSRNLGCKGVGKAAAIELGVKLTKKYGSGEDELFHRGLGHAKTKSEREDVAKAVAEWADGDSIAAHYGFGMDLFCSEDFGKSSKKASVLDEDHRRWLKSDFDIDFVTLIDLARMLTE
;
A
#
# COMPACT_ATOMS: atom_id res chain seq x y z
N MET A 1 -22.32 -7.47 5.57
CA MET A 1 -21.52 -6.94 6.68
C MET A 1 -20.53 -5.96 6.08
N ASN A 2 -20.66 -4.65 6.35
CA ASN A 2 -19.78 -3.65 5.77
C ASN A 2 -18.55 -3.51 6.69
N ARG A 3 -17.43 -4.11 6.28
CA ARG A 3 -16.17 -4.13 7.07
C ARG A 3 -15.72 -2.75 7.54
N ILE A 4 -16.04 -1.70 6.78
CA ILE A 4 -15.72 -0.32 7.13
C ILE A 4 -16.54 0.13 8.35
N ASN A 5 -17.83 -0.21 8.41
CA ASN A 5 -18.69 0.15 9.53
C ASN A 5 -18.27 -0.59 10.82
N ASP A 6 -17.83 -1.85 10.69
CA ASP A 6 -17.33 -2.62 11.83
C ASP A 6 -16.02 -2.00 12.38
N ALA A 7 -15.11 -1.59 11.50
CA ALA A 7 -13.88 -0.87 11.86
C ALA A 7 -14.17 0.46 12.58
N LEU A 8 -15.11 1.26 12.04
CA LEU A 8 -15.53 2.51 12.68
C LEU A 8 -16.14 2.29 14.07
N SER A 9 -16.88 1.20 14.29
CA SER A 9 -17.46 0.88 15.61
C SER A 9 -16.38 0.63 16.67
N LEU A 10 -15.18 0.20 16.24
CA LEU A 10 -14.00 -0.01 17.06
C LEU A 10 -13.08 1.22 17.11
N LYS A 11 -13.52 2.37 16.57
CA LYS A 11 -12.73 3.60 16.42
C LYS A 11 -11.47 3.45 15.56
N ILE A 12 -11.45 2.45 14.67
CA ILE A 12 -10.41 2.33 13.64
C ILE A 12 -10.80 3.29 12.51
N LEU A 13 -9.97 4.29 12.30
CA LEU A 13 -10.21 5.33 11.29
C LEU A 13 -9.31 5.10 10.07
N PRO A 14 -9.81 5.32 8.84
CA PRO A 14 -8.97 5.40 7.66
C PRO A 14 -8.02 6.60 7.77
N LEU A 15 -6.77 6.44 7.30
CA LEU A 15 -5.79 7.53 7.26
C LEU A 15 -6.21 8.60 6.23
N SER A 16 -6.13 9.87 6.63
CA SER A 16 -6.22 10.97 5.67
C SER A 16 -4.96 10.97 4.81
N THR A 17 -5.08 10.56 3.55
CA THR A 17 -3.95 10.59 2.59
C THR A 17 -4.11 11.75 1.62
N GLY A 18 -3.01 12.19 1.02
CA GLY A 18 -3.08 13.12 -0.10
C GLY A 18 -3.95 12.55 -1.21
N LYS A 19 -4.73 13.41 -1.89
CA LYS A 19 -5.53 13.01 -3.06
C LYS A 19 -4.61 12.58 -4.20
N GLU A 20 -4.30 11.29 -4.29
CA GLU A 20 -3.59 10.72 -5.43
C GLU A 20 -4.55 10.32 -6.55
N MET A 21 -4.15 10.55 -7.80
CA MET A 21 -4.89 10.09 -8.96
C MET A 21 -4.89 8.55 -9.00
N GLY A 22 -6.06 7.93 -8.83
CA GLY A 22 -6.23 6.48 -8.83
C GLY A 22 -6.44 5.83 -7.45
N ASN A 23 -6.37 6.60 -6.36
CA ASN A 23 -6.69 6.10 -5.02
C ASN A 23 -8.19 6.13 -4.72
N PHE A 24 -8.63 5.35 -3.72
CA PHE A 24 -10.02 5.31 -3.28
C PHE A 24 -10.46 6.69 -2.76
N HIS A 25 -11.61 7.17 -3.22
CA HIS A 25 -12.24 8.36 -2.67
C HIS A 25 -13.17 7.94 -1.53
N LEU A 26 -12.78 8.22 -0.29
CA LEU A 26 -13.68 8.15 0.85
C LEU A 26 -14.31 9.53 1.04
N ASP A 27 -15.64 9.55 1.14
CA ASP A 27 -16.38 10.74 1.55
C ASP A 27 -16.12 10.97 3.04
N ASP A 28 -15.42 12.05 3.36
CA ASP A 28 -15.01 12.41 4.72
C ASP A 28 -16.17 12.91 5.59
N GLU A 29 -17.33 13.25 4.99
CA GLU A 29 -18.58 13.48 5.72
C GLU A 29 -19.19 12.16 6.24
N ILE A 30 -18.91 11.05 5.56
CA ILE A 30 -19.44 9.71 5.89
C ILE A 30 -18.43 8.91 6.72
N TYR A 31 -17.14 9.03 6.40
CA TYR A 31 -16.05 8.26 7.00
C TYR A 31 -15.03 9.22 7.61
N PRO A 32 -15.10 9.49 8.93
CA PRO A 32 -14.15 10.39 9.57
C PRO A 32 -12.72 9.86 9.36
N LEU A 33 -11.87 10.71 8.79
CA LEU A 33 -10.48 10.39 8.51
C LEU A 33 -9.62 10.71 9.72
N TYR A 34 -8.59 9.90 9.97
CA TYR A 34 -7.53 10.25 10.91
C TYR A 34 -6.73 11.43 10.35
N MET A 35 -6.67 12.52 11.12
CA MET A 35 -5.85 13.69 10.85
C MET A 35 -4.77 13.80 11.93
N PRO A 36 -3.50 14.02 11.56
CA PRO A 36 -2.46 14.33 12.53
C PRO A 36 -2.80 15.59 13.34
N GLU A 37 -2.41 15.64 14.61
CA GLU A 37 -2.80 16.71 15.54
C GLU A 37 -2.30 18.11 15.10
N GLY A 38 -1.17 18.16 14.40
CA GLY A 38 -0.55 19.35 13.83
C GLY A 38 -1.16 19.85 12.52
N GLY A 39 -2.26 19.27 12.06
CA GLY A 39 -3.02 19.74 10.90
C GLY A 39 -2.26 19.61 9.58
N ILE A 40 -2.44 20.57 8.66
CA ILE A 40 -1.91 20.49 7.28
C ILE A 40 -0.38 20.41 7.24
N THR A 41 0.32 21.15 8.11
CA THR A 41 1.79 21.15 8.13
C THR A 41 2.35 19.78 8.50
N GLU A 42 1.78 19.14 9.52
CA GLU A 42 2.17 17.77 9.89
C GLU A 42 1.76 16.76 8.81
N LEU A 43 0.58 16.93 8.21
CA LEU A 43 0.17 16.08 7.08
C LEU A 43 1.17 16.13 5.92
N VAL A 44 1.71 17.32 5.58
CA VAL A 44 2.76 17.45 4.57
C VAL A 44 4.01 16.66 4.96
N HIS A 45 4.45 16.76 6.22
CA HIS A 45 5.60 15.97 6.70
C HIS A 45 5.35 14.47 6.68
N CYS A 46 4.13 14.02 7.02
CA CYS A 46 3.73 12.63 6.86
C CYS A 46 3.86 12.21 5.39
N MET A 47 3.35 13.01 4.46
CA MET A 47 3.41 12.72 3.01
C MET A 47 4.83 12.70 2.45
N ASP A 48 5.73 13.55 2.94
CA ASP A 48 7.15 13.51 2.56
C ASP A 48 7.79 12.16 2.93
N LYS A 49 7.50 11.66 4.14
CA LYS A 49 7.95 10.34 4.60
C LYS A 49 7.30 9.18 3.84
N VAL A 50 5.99 9.25 3.56
CA VAL A 50 5.31 8.28 2.68
C VAL A 50 6.03 8.21 1.33
N HIS A 51 6.33 9.37 0.74
CA HIS A 51 7.02 9.46 -0.55
C HIS A 51 8.45 8.90 -0.49
N GLU A 52 9.18 9.16 0.59
CA GLU A 52 10.51 8.60 0.84
C GLU A 52 10.49 7.07 0.81
N LEU A 53 9.61 6.43 1.59
CA LEU A 53 9.55 4.97 1.64
C LEU A 53 9.04 4.39 0.32
N SER A 54 8.00 4.97 -0.29
CA SER A 54 7.49 4.54 -1.59
C SER A 54 8.57 4.58 -2.69
N ARG A 55 9.47 5.55 -2.66
CA ARG A 55 10.63 5.59 -3.58
C ARG A 55 11.61 4.46 -3.33
N ASN A 56 11.93 4.17 -2.07
CA ASN A 56 12.83 3.08 -1.70
C ASN A 56 12.26 1.71 -2.09
N LEU A 57 10.96 1.49 -1.88
CA LEU A 57 10.25 0.31 -2.39
C LEU A 57 10.36 0.21 -3.91
N GLY A 58 10.17 1.33 -4.60
CA GLY A 58 10.37 1.44 -6.04
C GLY A 58 11.77 1.01 -6.50
N CYS A 59 12.82 1.46 -5.83
CA CYS A 59 14.21 1.08 -6.12
C CYS A 59 14.49 -0.42 -5.91
N LYS A 60 13.72 -1.09 -5.04
CA LYS A 60 13.78 -2.55 -4.85
C LYS A 60 12.89 -3.33 -5.82
N GLY A 61 12.09 -2.65 -6.64
CA GLY A 61 11.20 -3.28 -7.61
C GLY A 61 9.94 -3.90 -7.00
N VAL A 62 9.56 -3.50 -5.78
CA VAL A 62 8.34 -3.98 -5.09
C VAL A 62 7.29 -2.88 -4.95
N GLY A 63 6.11 -3.23 -4.44
CA GLY A 63 4.99 -2.30 -4.35
C GLY A 63 4.53 -1.79 -5.73
N LYS A 64 4.37 -0.47 -5.85
CA LYS A 64 3.94 0.21 -7.08
C LYS A 64 4.81 -0.11 -8.31
N ALA A 65 6.08 -0.45 -8.11
CA ALA A 65 6.99 -0.79 -9.21
C ALA A 65 6.49 -1.96 -10.06
N ALA A 66 5.89 -2.98 -9.43
CA ALA A 66 5.34 -4.13 -10.13
C ALA A 66 4.15 -3.73 -11.04
N ALA A 67 3.30 -2.81 -10.57
CA ALA A 67 2.19 -2.27 -11.35
C ALA A 67 2.69 -1.39 -12.51
N ILE A 68 3.74 -0.58 -12.30
CA ILE A 68 4.36 0.23 -13.36
C ILE A 68 4.93 -0.67 -14.45
N GLU A 69 5.74 -1.67 -14.09
CA GLU A 69 6.35 -2.60 -15.04
C GLU A 69 5.30 -3.33 -15.87
N LEU A 70 4.25 -3.86 -15.22
CA LEU A 70 3.18 -4.57 -15.89
C LEU A 70 2.36 -3.66 -16.81
N GLY A 71 2.06 -2.43 -16.36
CA GLY A 71 1.35 -1.44 -17.17
C GLY A 71 2.11 -1.14 -18.46
N VAL A 72 3.40 -0.80 -18.36
CA VAL A 72 4.28 -0.55 -19.51
C VAL A 72 4.34 -1.75 -20.45
N LYS A 73 4.42 -2.97 -19.92
CA LYS A 73 4.43 -4.20 -20.73
C LYS A 73 3.13 -4.36 -21.52
N LEU A 74 1.98 -4.10 -20.91
CA LEU A 74 0.68 -4.22 -21.56
C LEU A 74 0.45 -3.10 -22.59
N THR A 75 0.88 -1.87 -22.31
CA THR A 75 0.94 -0.76 -23.29
C THR A 75 1.71 -1.17 -24.54
N LYS A 76 2.94 -1.71 -24.38
CA LYS A 76 3.75 -2.14 -25.53
C LYS A 76 3.09 -3.25 -26.34
N LYS A 77 2.30 -4.10 -25.69
CA LYS A 77 1.65 -5.26 -26.33
C LYS A 77 0.35 -4.90 -27.04
N TYR A 78 -0.43 -3.97 -26.48
CA TYR A 78 -1.82 -3.75 -26.87
C TYR A 78 -2.23 -2.27 -27.06
N GLY A 79 -1.36 -1.33 -26.69
CA GLY A 79 -1.61 0.10 -26.79
C GLY A 79 -1.60 0.61 -28.23
N SER A 80 -1.83 1.92 -28.38
CA SER A 80 -1.91 2.62 -29.67
C SER A 80 -0.55 2.92 -30.30
N GLY A 81 0.56 2.55 -29.66
CA GLY A 81 1.92 2.91 -30.08
C GLY A 81 2.40 4.27 -29.54
N GLU A 82 1.59 4.95 -28.74
CA GLU A 82 1.97 6.14 -27.97
C GLU A 82 2.30 5.79 -26.52
N ASP A 83 3.13 6.60 -25.88
CA ASP A 83 3.39 6.47 -24.45
C ASP A 83 2.13 6.84 -23.65
N GLU A 84 1.81 6.04 -22.63
CA GLU A 84 0.67 6.27 -21.76
C GLU A 84 1.03 6.03 -20.29
N LEU A 85 0.18 6.55 -19.39
CA LEU A 85 0.32 6.32 -17.96
C LEU A 85 0.12 4.83 -17.64
N PHE A 86 0.95 4.29 -16.74
CA PHE A 86 0.97 2.85 -16.45
C PHE A 86 -0.42 2.28 -16.07
N HIS A 87 -1.25 3.05 -15.35
CA HIS A 87 -2.59 2.60 -14.94
C HIS A 87 -3.54 2.45 -16.13
N ARG A 88 -3.36 3.24 -17.21
CA ARG A 88 -4.06 3.00 -18.49
C ARG A 88 -3.54 1.73 -19.14
N GLY A 89 -2.22 1.52 -19.10
CA GLY A 89 -1.55 0.30 -19.52
C GLY A 89 -2.14 -0.97 -18.91
N LEU A 90 -2.38 -0.97 -17.59
CA LEU A 90 -3.02 -2.07 -16.87
C LEU A 90 -4.43 -2.37 -17.41
N GLY A 91 -5.16 -1.36 -17.90
CA GLY A 91 -6.47 -1.48 -18.52
C GLY A 91 -6.47 -2.27 -19.84
N HIS A 92 -5.32 -2.47 -20.48
CA HIS A 92 -5.21 -3.24 -21.72
C HIS A 92 -5.19 -4.76 -21.53
N ALA A 93 -5.25 -5.28 -20.30
CA ALA A 93 -5.25 -6.72 -20.03
C ALA A 93 -6.43 -7.45 -20.72
N LYS A 94 -6.14 -8.33 -21.69
CA LYS A 94 -7.18 -8.99 -22.51
C LYS A 94 -7.49 -10.40 -22.02
N THR A 95 -6.48 -11.14 -21.60
CA THR A 95 -6.63 -12.54 -21.18
C THR A 95 -6.93 -12.66 -19.69
N LYS A 96 -7.48 -13.82 -19.27
CA LYS A 96 -7.71 -14.12 -17.85
C LYS A 96 -6.41 -14.04 -17.04
N SER A 97 -5.33 -14.64 -17.55
CA SER A 97 -4.02 -14.62 -16.89
C SER A 97 -3.49 -13.19 -16.71
N GLU A 98 -3.60 -12.32 -17.72
CA GLU A 98 -3.15 -10.93 -17.60
C GLU A 98 -3.96 -10.15 -16.57
N ARG A 99 -5.28 -10.40 -16.50
CA ARG A 99 -6.13 -9.76 -15.47
C ARG A 99 -5.77 -10.24 -14.06
N GLU A 100 -5.43 -11.52 -13.90
CA GLU A 100 -4.91 -12.04 -12.63
C GLU A 100 -3.56 -11.42 -12.27
N ASP A 101 -2.67 -11.22 -13.24
CA ASP A 101 -1.40 -10.53 -13.02
C ASP A 101 -1.60 -9.06 -12.63
N VAL A 102 -2.55 -8.36 -13.25
CA VAL A 102 -2.93 -6.99 -12.87
C VAL A 102 -3.47 -6.96 -11.45
N ALA A 103 -4.38 -7.87 -11.09
CA ALA A 103 -4.92 -7.95 -9.74
C ALA A 103 -3.82 -8.15 -8.68
N LYS A 104 -2.84 -9.03 -8.96
CA LYS A 104 -1.69 -9.25 -8.07
C LYS A 104 -0.78 -8.02 -7.97
N ALA A 105 -0.51 -7.34 -9.09
CA ALA A 105 0.32 -6.15 -9.08
C ALA A 105 -0.34 -4.98 -8.34
N VAL A 106 -1.67 -4.87 -8.42
CA VAL A 106 -2.45 -3.87 -7.65
C VAL A 106 -2.48 -4.23 -6.17
N ALA A 107 -2.61 -5.51 -5.81
CA ALA A 107 -2.53 -5.95 -4.41
C ALA A 107 -1.16 -5.64 -3.80
N GLU A 108 -0.07 -6.01 -4.49
CA GLU A 108 1.30 -5.69 -4.08
C GLU A 108 1.53 -4.17 -3.94
N TRP A 109 0.97 -3.37 -4.87
CA TRP A 109 1.00 -1.91 -4.73
C TRP A 109 0.27 -1.45 -3.46
N ALA A 110 -0.94 -1.95 -3.20
CA ALA A 110 -1.69 -1.58 -2.00
C ALA A 110 -0.94 -1.92 -0.69
N ASP A 111 -0.25 -3.06 -0.63
CA ASP A 111 0.60 -3.42 0.51
C ASP A 111 1.74 -2.42 0.69
N GLY A 112 2.41 -2.05 -0.40
CA GLY A 112 3.49 -1.05 -0.40
C GLY A 112 3.01 0.33 0.07
N ASP A 113 1.86 0.79 -0.41
CA ASP A 113 1.26 2.07 0.00
C ASP A 113 0.84 2.03 1.47
N SER A 114 0.35 0.88 1.98
CA SER A 114 -0.05 0.73 3.37
C SER A 114 1.14 0.82 4.32
N ILE A 115 2.27 0.19 3.96
CA ILE A 115 3.52 0.25 4.73
C ILE A 115 4.12 1.66 4.67
N ALA A 116 4.12 2.28 3.49
CA ALA A 116 4.58 3.65 3.32
C ALA A 116 3.75 4.63 4.18
N ALA A 117 2.43 4.48 4.19
CA ALA A 117 1.53 5.25 5.05
C ALA A 117 1.84 5.02 6.53
N HIS A 118 1.99 3.77 6.96
CA HIS A 118 2.35 3.43 8.34
C HIS A 118 3.62 4.16 8.81
N TYR A 119 4.68 4.13 8.00
CA TYR A 119 5.92 4.86 8.26
C TYR A 119 5.70 6.38 8.30
N GLY A 120 4.98 6.92 7.30
CA GLY A 120 4.78 8.37 7.19
C GLY A 120 3.97 8.97 8.33
N PHE A 121 2.97 8.24 8.80
CA PHE A 121 2.12 8.65 9.92
C PHE A 121 2.70 8.28 11.30
N GLY A 122 3.90 7.68 11.34
CA GLY A 122 4.57 7.35 12.61
C GLY A 122 3.76 6.38 13.47
N MET A 123 3.08 5.44 12.84
CA MET A 123 2.36 4.37 13.54
C MET A 123 3.36 3.40 14.17
N ASP A 124 3.08 2.91 15.38
CA ASP A 124 4.04 2.07 16.11
C ASP A 124 4.13 0.63 15.56
N LEU A 125 2.99 0.04 15.19
CA LEU A 125 2.89 -1.37 14.80
C LEU A 125 2.15 -1.55 13.48
N PHE A 126 2.79 -2.22 12.51
CA PHE A 126 2.15 -2.63 11.26
C PHE A 126 1.57 -4.04 11.43
N CYS A 127 0.25 -4.12 11.57
CA CYS A 127 -0.45 -5.39 11.72
C CYS A 127 -0.88 -5.97 10.37
N SER A 128 -0.43 -7.19 10.07
CA SER A 128 -0.91 -7.95 8.92
C SER A 128 -0.91 -9.45 9.22
N GLU A 129 -1.76 -10.19 8.51
CA GLU A 129 -1.69 -11.65 8.45
C GLU A 129 -1.07 -12.13 7.12
N ASP A 130 -0.87 -11.19 6.19
CA ASP A 130 -0.39 -11.47 4.85
C ASP A 130 1.14 -11.37 4.77
N PHE A 131 1.84 -12.21 5.51
CA PHE A 131 3.31 -12.28 5.47
C PHE A 131 3.85 -13.30 4.45
N GLY A 132 2.99 -13.76 3.52
CA GLY A 132 3.37 -14.63 2.42
C GLY A 132 3.87 -16.04 2.80
N LYS A 133 3.61 -17.01 1.92
CA LYS A 133 4.30 -18.32 1.81
C LYS A 133 4.84 -18.56 0.39
N SER A 134 4.77 -17.57 -0.48
CA SER A 134 4.86 -17.71 -1.93
C SER A 134 6.22 -17.23 -2.45
N SER A 135 7.12 -18.16 -2.71
CA SER A 135 8.51 -17.94 -3.15
C SER A 135 8.71 -17.54 -4.62
N LYS A 136 7.64 -17.25 -5.38
CA LYS A 136 7.75 -17.12 -6.85
C LYS A 136 8.09 -15.72 -7.36
N LYS A 137 7.81 -14.66 -6.60
CA LYS A 137 8.16 -13.26 -6.92
C LYS A 137 8.39 -12.49 -5.63
N ALA A 138 9.33 -11.55 -5.69
CA ALA A 138 9.62 -10.64 -4.59
C ALA A 138 8.39 -9.78 -4.26
N SER A 139 7.98 -9.77 -3.00
CA SER A 139 6.89 -8.99 -2.43
C SER A 139 7.42 -8.07 -1.32
N VAL A 140 6.80 -6.91 -1.12
CA VAL A 140 7.15 -5.98 -0.03
C VAL A 140 7.03 -6.60 1.36
N LEU A 141 6.19 -7.61 1.54
CA LEU A 141 5.99 -8.31 2.82
C LEU A 141 6.86 -9.58 2.98
N ASP A 142 7.75 -9.87 2.02
CA ASP A 142 8.74 -10.95 2.14
C ASP A 142 9.67 -10.74 3.34
N GLU A 143 10.19 -11.83 3.91
CA GLU A 143 11.04 -11.80 5.10
C GLU A 143 12.26 -10.87 4.96
N ASP A 144 12.94 -10.91 3.82
CA ASP A 144 14.09 -10.05 3.55
C ASP A 144 13.71 -8.57 3.54
N HIS A 145 12.55 -8.23 2.96
CA HIS A 145 12.07 -6.85 2.93
C HIS A 145 11.56 -6.40 4.28
N ARG A 146 10.87 -7.23 5.05
CA ARG A 146 10.47 -6.91 6.43
C ARG A 146 11.68 -6.68 7.33
N ARG A 147 12.72 -7.51 7.23
CA ARG A 147 13.99 -7.30 7.96
C ARG A 147 14.63 -5.95 7.61
N TRP A 148 14.65 -5.61 6.33
CA TRP A 148 15.14 -4.32 5.87
C TRP A 148 14.27 -3.14 6.36
N LEU A 149 12.94 -3.24 6.25
CA LEU A 149 12.00 -2.22 6.71
C LEU A 149 12.12 -1.98 8.22
N LYS A 150 12.31 -3.02 9.01
CA LYS A 150 12.59 -2.89 10.44
C LYS A 150 13.94 -2.22 10.72
N SER A 151 14.99 -2.62 10.00
CA SER A 151 16.35 -2.09 10.19
C SER A 151 16.46 -0.60 9.82
N ASP A 152 15.92 -0.22 8.67
CA ASP A 152 16.21 1.08 8.05
C ASP A 152 15.10 2.11 8.31
N PHE A 153 13.88 1.65 8.59
CA PHE A 153 12.70 2.51 8.78
C PHE A 153 11.99 2.30 10.12
N ASP A 154 12.53 1.42 10.98
CA ASP A 154 11.99 1.09 12.31
C ASP A 154 10.54 0.58 12.31
N ILE A 155 10.12 -0.10 11.24
CA ILE A 155 8.77 -0.64 11.11
C ILE A 155 8.66 -2.02 11.79
N ASP A 156 7.86 -2.10 12.86
CA ASP A 156 7.54 -3.37 13.52
C ASP A 156 6.34 -4.07 12.88
N PHE A 157 6.54 -5.32 12.47
CA PHE A 157 5.49 -6.15 11.90
C PHE A 157 4.93 -7.10 12.96
N VAL A 158 3.62 -7.09 13.14
CA VAL A 158 2.90 -7.93 14.10
C VAL A 158 1.74 -8.66 13.43
N THR A 159 1.40 -9.84 13.94
CA THR A 159 0.12 -10.50 13.62
C THR A 159 -0.99 -10.00 14.54
N LEU A 160 -2.24 -10.31 14.20
CA LEU A 160 -3.38 -10.03 15.08
C LEU A 160 -3.23 -10.78 16.43
N ILE A 161 -2.65 -11.97 16.42
CA ILE A 161 -2.37 -12.73 17.64
C ILE A 161 -1.31 -12.03 18.50
N ASP A 162 -0.27 -11.46 17.89
CA ASP A 162 0.76 -10.73 18.63
C ASP A 162 0.17 -9.48 19.28
N LEU A 163 -0.66 -8.72 18.55
CA LEU A 163 -1.41 -7.59 19.13
C LEU A 163 -2.30 -8.01 20.29
N ALA A 164 -3.05 -9.11 20.13
CA ALA A 164 -3.93 -9.59 21.18
C ALA A 164 -3.15 -9.92 22.47
N ARG A 165 -1.97 -10.54 22.35
CA ARG A 165 -1.09 -10.83 23.49
C ARG A 165 -0.61 -9.57 24.20
N MET A 166 -0.17 -8.56 23.43
CA MET A 166 0.29 -7.27 23.98
C MET A 166 -0.77 -6.52 24.79
N LEU A 167 -2.06 -6.80 24.57
CA LEU A 167 -3.16 -6.18 25.31
C LEU A 167 -3.58 -6.96 26.56
N THR A 168 -3.15 -8.22 26.69
CA THR A 168 -3.59 -9.13 27.76
C THR A 168 -2.49 -9.49 28.76
N GLU A 169 -1.24 -9.21 28.41
CA GLU A 169 -0.03 -9.43 29.23
C GLU A 169 0.50 -8.10 29.78
#